data_AF-A0A969EL80-F1
#
_entry.id   AF-A0A969EL80-F1
#
_cell.length_a   1.000
_cell.length_b   1.000
_cell.length_c   1.000
_cell.angle_alpha   90.00
_cell.angle_beta   90.00
_cell.angle_gamma   90.00
#
_symmetry.space_group_name_H-M   'P 1'
#
loop_
_entity.id
_entity.type
_entity.pdbx_description
1 polymer ?
#
loop_
_entity_poly.entity_id
_entity_poly.type
_entity_poly.pdbx_seq_one_letter_code
_entity_poly.pdbx_strand_id
1 'polypeptide(L)'
;MSIPPDASLHPDDELLVAGRLDKLIELQGHAHLEIEKENVSLEDLMNSEIGLTEVSLSTGAPMIGKTLLELDFRNRYGAIVLAVWRENSPVRTNLDNFPFHVEDVLLVQGTHTILKDLASIPGLQVSNGEKVQTYRLEERLTIVRVPPTSNLIGKTLGESRLSEAVGLTVLGIRREGQAMLMPAPDSKFHAGDRLLVKGRVEENLAAIQGLQTLEIKPNGEPSLQFLETESIGFLEAVVSPRAQYTGRSLRQLNFREKFGLTVLAIMREGRSYRTDLNNMPLRFGDALLLFGPHEKLKLFAREPDFLVLEEEIKDPPRIKKAPLAVLIMAAVVVSVLVGWLPISIAAVVGGTLMVLAGCLNMNEAYRSIEWRAVFLIAGMLPLGIAMENSGAARFLAEGVVGLVGAYGPMAVAGGLFLLGVLTSQVMPNPVVTVLLAPIAIKTAGTMNVSPFALVMVVAVAASASFLSPVGHPANVLIMGPGGYRFRDFIRVGFPLTVVIMIVTLLLLPIFWPM
;
A
#
# COMPACT_ATOMS: atom_id res chain seq x y z
N MET A 1 -8.86 -3.83 3.33
CA MET A 1 -10.07 -4.52 2.86
C MET A 1 -10.54 -3.76 1.62
N SER A 2 -10.72 -4.40 0.47
CA SER A 2 -11.44 -3.74 -0.63
C SER A 2 -12.87 -3.52 -0.15
N ILE A 3 -13.31 -2.27 -0.10
CA ILE A 3 -14.71 -1.92 0.16
C ILE A 3 -15.52 -2.71 -0.88
N PRO A 4 -16.35 -3.70 -0.48
CA PRO A 4 -17.23 -4.36 -1.42
C PRO A 4 -18.12 -3.29 -2.07
N PRO A 5 -18.59 -3.49 -3.31
CA PRO A 5 -19.44 -2.51 -4.00
C PRO A 5 -20.69 -2.11 -3.20
N ASP A 6 -21.05 -2.89 -2.18
CA ASP A 6 -22.23 -2.72 -1.32
C ASP A 6 -21.90 -2.20 0.09
N ALA A 7 -20.63 -1.86 0.39
CA ALA A 7 -20.25 -1.37 1.71
C ALA A 7 -20.67 0.09 1.91
N SER A 8 -21.44 0.32 2.97
CA SER A 8 -21.84 1.64 3.44
C SER A 8 -20.70 2.32 4.18
N LEU A 9 -20.39 3.55 3.81
CA LEU A 9 -19.46 4.41 4.54
C LEU A 9 -20.15 5.02 5.76
N HIS A 10 -19.44 5.06 6.89
CA HIS A 10 -19.89 5.68 8.14
C HIS A 10 -19.22 7.05 8.37
N PRO A 11 -19.79 7.94 9.22
CA PRO A 11 -19.33 9.33 9.39
C PRO A 11 -17.88 9.51 9.87
N ASP A 12 -17.27 8.48 10.48
CA ASP A 12 -15.90 8.51 11.01
C ASP A 12 -14.89 7.74 10.12
N ASP A 13 -15.32 7.27 8.93
CA ASP A 13 -14.46 6.49 8.04
C ASP A 13 -13.46 7.39 7.32
N GLU A 14 -12.16 7.13 7.51
CA GLU A 14 -11.11 7.81 6.75
C GLU A 14 -10.82 7.07 5.43
N LEU A 15 -10.94 7.80 4.32
CA LEU A 15 -10.73 7.26 2.96
C LEU A 15 -9.42 7.77 2.36
N LEU A 16 -8.54 6.83 2.02
CA LEU A 16 -7.35 7.13 1.22
C LEU A 16 -7.68 7.04 -0.27
N VAL A 17 -7.64 8.17 -0.97
CA VAL A 17 -7.98 8.25 -2.40
C VAL A 17 -6.73 8.58 -3.22
N ALA A 18 -6.41 7.71 -4.19
CA ALA A 18 -5.31 7.94 -5.14
C ALA A 18 -5.84 8.65 -6.39
N GLY A 19 -5.31 9.84 -6.70
CA GLY A 19 -5.78 10.62 -7.84
C GLY A 19 -5.15 12.00 -7.96
N ARG A 20 -5.71 12.82 -8.85
CA ARG A 20 -5.34 14.22 -9.05
C ARG A 20 -6.01 15.09 -7.99
N LEU A 21 -5.22 15.65 -7.07
CA LEU A 21 -5.71 16.45 -5.94
C LEU A 21 -6.57 17.64 -6.42
N ASP A 22 -6.19 18.26 -7.53
CA ASP A 22 -6.92 19.35 -8.18
C ASP A 22 -8.34 18.93 -8.61
N LYS A 23 -8.51 17.70 -9.11
CA LYS A 23 -9.84 17.16 -9.45
C LYS A 23 -10.67 16.82 -8.21
N LEU A 24 -10.03 16.39 -7.13
CA LEU A 24 -10.72 16.08 -5.88
C LEU A 24 -11.20 17.36 -5.18
N ILE A 25 -10.38 18.41 -5.22
CA ILE A 25 -10.73 19.75 -4.72
C ILE A 25 -11.87 20.35 -5.54
N GLU A 26 -11.92 20.14 -6.87
CA GLU A 26 -13.04 20.63 -7.69
C GLU A 26 -14.40 20.01 -7.30
N LEU A 27 -14.39 18.81 -6.72
CA LEU A 27 -15.56 18.09 -6.20
C LEU A 27 -15.93 18.48 -4.76
N GLN A 28 -15.05 19.16 -4.04
CA GLN A 28 -15.22 19.50 -2.63
C GLN A 28 -15.58 20.99 -2.49
N GLY A 29 -16.60 21.31 -1.68
CA GLY A 29 -16.77 22.65 -1.13
C GLY A 29 -18.07 23.40 -1.46
N HIS A 30 -18.86 23.04 -2.48
CA HIS A 30 -20.15 23.71 -2.73
C HIS A 30 -21.20 22.79 -3.36
N ALA A 31 -22.47 22.94 -2.95
CA ALA A 31 -23.60 22.28 -3.57
C ALA A 31 -23.69 22.70 -5.04
N HIS A 32 -23.31 21.80 -5.97
CA HIS A 32 -23.39 22.11 -7.39
C HIS A 32 -24.83 22.23 -7.88
N LEU A 33 -25.74 21.51 -7.23
CA LEU A 33 -27.11 21.25 -7.68
C LEU A 33 -28.01 20.92 -6.45
N GLU A 34 -29.15 21.60 -6.29
CA GLU A 34 -30.15 21.33 -5.24
C GLU A 34 -31.40 20.68 -5.84
N ILE A 35 -31.88 19.59 -5.24
CA ILE A 35 -33.12 18.92 -5.68
C ILE A 35 -34.32 19.67 -5.11
N GLU A 36 -35.15 20.27 -5.97
CA GLU A 36 -36.46 20.77 -5.55
C GLU A 36 -37.44 19.59 -5.51
N LYS A 37 -37.88 19.19 -4.31
CA LYS A 37 -38.99 18.24 -4.13
C LYS A 37 -40.34 18.93 -4.39
N GLU A 38 -40.52 19.51 -5.57
CA GLU A 38 -41.84 19.89 -6.06
C GLU A 38 -42.34 18.77 -6.98
N ASN A 39 -43.50 18.17 -6.65
CA ASN A 39 -44.24 17.31 -7.57
C ASN A 39 -44.78 18.18 -8.72
N VAL A 40 -43.93 18.47 -9.70
CA VAL A 40 -44.37 19.14 -10.92
C VAL A 40 -45.05 18.09 -11.79
N SER A 41 -46.34 18.28 -12.07
CA SER A 41 -47.05 17.42 -13.02
C SER A 41 -46.44 17.62 -14.41
N LEU A 42 -46.14 16.52 -15.10
CA LEU A 42 -45.65 16.55 -16.49
C LEU A 42 -46.61 17.28 -17.44
N GLU A 43 -47.88 17.42 -17.07
CA GLU A 43 -48.92 18.12 -17.82
C GLU A 43 -48.58 19.61 -18.04
N ASP A 44 -47.91 20.27 -17.10
CA ASP A 44 -47.57 21.70 -17.23
C ASP A 44 -46.41 21.96 -18.21
N LEU A 45 -45.56 20.96 -18.45
CA LEU A 45 -44.43 21.04 -19.40
C LEU A 45 -44.81 20.52 -20.81
N MET A 46 -45.76 19.58 -20.89
CA MET A 46 -46.23 19.03 -22.17
C MET A 46 -47.15 19.97 -22.95
N ASN A 47 -47.61 21.07 -22.35
CA ASN A 47 -48.37 22.11 -23.05
C ASN A 47 -47.50 23.02 -23.94
N SER A 48 -46.18 22.80 -24.00
CA SER A 48 -45.25 23.61 -24.80
C SER A 48 -44.46 22.76 -25.82
N GLU A 49 -44.78 22.94 -27.11
CA GLU A 49 -44.02 22.71 -28.37
C GLU A 49 -43.17 21.42 -28.58
N ILE A 50 -42.96 20.57 -27.58
CA ILE A 50 -42.10 19.38 -27.62
C ILE A 50 -42.95 18.12 -27.76
N GLY A 51 -42.61 17.31 -28.76
CA GLY A 51 -43.16 15.97 -28.94
C GLY A 51 -42.16 14.86 -28.61
N LEU A 52 -42.70 13.65 -28.57
CA LEU A 52 -41.96 12.40 -28.59
C LEU A 52 -42.46 11.57 -29.75
N THR A 53 -41.55 10.94 -30.48
CA THR A 53 -41.93 10.07 -31.58
C THR A 53 -40.97 8.89 -31.71
N GLU A 54 -41.47 7.79 -32.24
CA GLU A 54 -40.67 6.61 -32.55
C GLU A 54 -40.16 6.72 -33.98
N VAL A 55 -38.87 6.47 -34.17
CA VAL A 55 -38.23 6.57 -35.47
C VAL A 55 -37.53 5.25 -35.78
N SER A 56 -38.10 4.48 -36.70
CA SER A 56 -37.55 3.19 -37.14
C SER A 56 -36.53 3.39 -38.25
N LEU A 57 -35.37 2.74 -38.12
CA LEU A 57 -34.29 2.80 -39.10
C LEU A 57 -34.41 1.67 -40.13
N SER A 58 -34.45 2.03 -41.41
CA SER A 58 -34.46 1.10 -42.54
C SER A 58 -33.17 1.17 -43.36
N THR A 59 -32.94 0.20 -44.26
CA THR A 59 -31.67 -0.07 -44.99
C THR A 59 -31.09 1.10 -45.81
N GLY A 60 -31.76 2.26 -45.89
CA GLY A 60 -31.26 3.49 -46.53
C GLY A 60 -30.99 4.66 -45.57
N ALA A 61 -31.11 4.47 -44.25
CA ALA A 61 -30.94 5.56 -43.30
C ALA A 61 -29.46 6.00 -43.19
N PRO A 62 -29.16 7.31 -43.26
CA PRO A 62 -27.78 7.83 -43.23
C PRO A 62 -27.05 7.63 -41.89
N MET A 63 -27.77 7.12 -40.89
CA MET A 63 -27.34 6.95 -39.51
C MET A 63 -26.85 5.52 -39.21
N ILE A 64 -27.11 4.55 -40.10
CA ILE A 64 -26.70 3.15 -39.90
C ILE A 64 -25.16 3.05 -39.85
N GLY A 65 -24.66 2.28 -38.89
CA GLY A 65 -23.24 2.03 -38.66
C GLY A 65 -22.51 3.14 -37.93
N LYS A 66 -23.17 4.26 -37.63
CA LYS A 66 -22.60 5.40 -36.90
C LYS A 66 -23.19 5.51 -35.49
N THR A 67 -22.43 6.14 -34.61
CA THR A 67 -22.88 6.43 -33.24
C THR A 67 -23.53 7.81 -33.15
N LEU A 68 -24.27 8.09 -32.08
CA LEU A 68 -24.83 9.42 -31.82
C LEU A 68 -23.74 10.50 -31.75
N LEU A 69 -22.58 10.17 -31.18
CA LEU A 69 -21.43 11.06 -31.07
C LEU A 69 -20.84 11.39 -32.44
N GLU A 70 -20.65 10.38 -33.30
CA GLU A 70 -20.12 10.57 -34.67
C GLU A 70 -21.07 11.36 -35.57
N LEU A 71 -22.38 11.23 -35.33
CA LEU A 71 -23.42 11.94 -36.08
C LEU A 71 -23.63 13.38 -35.62
N ASP A 72 -23.11 13.73 -34.44
CA ASP A 72 -23.49 14.93 -33.69
C ASP A 72 -25.02 15.15 -33.74
N PHE A 73 -25.76 14.07 -33.44
CA PHE A 73 -27.17 13.93 -33.79
C PHE A 73 -28.02 15.09 -33.29
N ARG A 74 -27.71 15.58 -32.07
CA ARG A 74 -28.42 16.68 -31.44
C ARG A 74 -28.29 17.98 -32.21
N ASN A 75 -27.08 18.36 -32.61
CA ASN A 75 -26.88 19.62 -33.33
C ASN A 75 -27.33 19.48 -34.79
N ARG A 76 -27.12 18.31 -35.40
CA ARG A 76 -27.44 18.07 -36.80
C ARG A 76 -28.93 17.95 -37.09
N TYR A 77 -29.67 17.29 -36.21
CA TYR A 77 -31.09 17.01 -36.38
C TYR A 77 -31.98 17.73 -35.39
N GLY A 78 -31.42 18.54 -34.47
CA GLY A 78 -32.18 19.34 -33.51
C GLY A 78 -32.99 18.50 -32.51
N ALA A 79 -32.67 17.21 -32.37
CA ALA A 79 -33.46 16.25 -31.62
C ALA A 79 -32.58 15.37 -30.72
N ILE A 80 -33.15 14.85 -29.64
CA ILE A 80 -32.44 14.03 -28.64
C ILE A 80 -32.97 12.60 -28.71
N VAL A 81 -32.07 11.64 -28.88
CA VAL A 81 -32.41 10.22 -28.79
C VAL A 81 -32.45 9.79 -27.33
N LEU A 82 -33.61 9.35 -26.87
CA LEU A 82 -33.87 8.98 -25.48
C LEU A 82 -33.62 7.50 -25.21
N ALA A 83 -33.80 6.64 -26.21
CA ALA A 83 -33.59 5.20 -26.13
C ALA A 83 -33.55 4.58 -27.53
N VAL A 84 -32.92 3.41 -27.62
CA VAL A 84 -32.84 2.60 -28.84
C VAL A 84 -33.37 1.21 -28.52
N TRP A 85 -34.30 0.69 -29.31
CA TRP A 85 -34.74 -0.70 -29.21
C TRP A 85 -34.11 -1.49 -30.34
N ARG A 86 -33.36 -2.53 -29.97
CA ARG A 86 -32.89 -3.56 -30.88
C ARG A 86 -33.50 -4.89 -30.46
N GLU A 87 -34.15 -5.60 -31.38
CA GLU A 87 -34.78 -6.90 -31.09
C GLU A 87 -35.67 -6.86 -29.83
N ASN A 88 -36.47 -5.80 -29.68
CA ASN A 88 -37.31 -5.52 -28.50
C ASN A 88 -36.60 -5.28 -27.16
N SER A 89 -35.27 -5.26 -27.11
CA SER A 89 -34.50 -4.91 -25.92
C SER A 89 -34.20 -3.40 -25.90
N PRO A 90 -34.65 -2.65 -24.88
CA PRO A 90 -34.38 -1.22 -24.79
C PRO A 90 -32.96 -0.96 -24.27
N VAL A 91 -32.13 -0.36 -25.11
CA VAL A 91 -30.85 0.25 -24.71
C VAL A 91 -31.13 1.70 -24.33
N ARG A 92 -30.71 2.08 -23.12
CA ARG A 92 -31.04 3.39 -22.51
C ARG A 92 -29.82 4.13 -21.94
N THR A 93 -28.64 3.50 -21.94
CA THR A 93 -27.40 4.00 -21.34
C THR A 93 -26.27 3.90 -22.36
N ASN A 94 -25.30 4.82 -22.28
CA ASN A 94 -24.16 4.89 -23.21
C ASN A 94 -24.57 4.95 -24.69
N LEU A 95 -25.68 5.65 -24.98
CA LEU A 95 -26.21 5.80 -26.33
C LEU A 95 -25.24 6.54 -27.26
N ASP A 96 -24.42 7.43 -26.69
CA ASP A 96 -23.43 8.23 -27.43
C ASP A 96 -22.46 7.36 -28.24
N ASN A 97 -22.10 6.18 -27.72
CA ASN A 97 -21.19 5.22 -28.35
C ASN A 97 -21.91 4.01 -28.95
N PHE A 98 -23.23 4.04 -29.05
CA PHE A 98 -24.03 2.91 -29.53
C PHE A 98 -24.23 3.01 -31.05
N PRO A 99 -23.65 2.10 -31.87
CA PRO A 99 -23.78 2.16 -33.32
C PRO A 99 -25.17 1.68 -33.76
N PHE A 100 -25.85 2.49 -34.56
CA PHE A 100 -27.19 2.19 -35.07
C PHE A 100 -27.18 1.08 -36.12
N HIS A 101 -28.17 0.20 -36.07
CA HIS A 101 -28.37 -0.90 -37.01
C HIS A 101 -29.71 -0.77 -37.74
N VAL A 102 -29.86 -1.54 -38.82
CA VAL A 102 -31.16 -1.69 -39.50
C VAL A 102 -32.15 -2.30 -38.50
N GLU A 103 -33.40 -1.86 -38.54
CA GLU A 103 -34.51 -2.25 -37.64
C GLU A 103 -34.41 -1.71 -36.20
N ASP A 104 -33.39 -0.93 -35.87
CA ASP A 104 -33.37 -0.18 -34.60
C ASP A 104 -34.53 0.83 -34.58
N VAL A 105 -35.25 0.89 -33.46
CA VAL A 105 -36.29 1.89 -33.21
C VAL A 105 -35.75 2.90 -32.20
N LEU A 106 -35.66 4.17 -32.62
CA LEU A 106 -35.22 5.27 -31.79
C LEU A 106 -36.43 5.95 -31.16
N LEU A 107 -36.41 6.18 -29.85
CA LEU A 107 -37.34 7.14 -29.23
C LEU A 107 -36.68 8.52 -29.27
N VAL A 108 -37.26 9.45 -30.01
CA VAL A 108 -36.68 10.75 -30.29
C VAL A 108 -37.57 11.85 -29.72
N GLN A 109 -36.94 12.81 -29.05
CA GLN A 109 -37.56 14.01 -28.50
C GLN A 109 -37.09 15.24 -29.28
N GLY A 110 -38.02 16.12 -29.62
CA GLY A 110 -37.73 17.37 -30.32
C GLY A 110 -38.98 18.23 -30.40
N THR A 111 -38.87 19.43 -30.96
CA THR A 111 -40.07 20.25 -31.22
C THR A 111 -40.94 19.61 -32.30
N HIS A 112 -42.24 19.90 -32.33
CA HIS A 112 -43.14 19.34 -33.36
C HIS A 112 -42.70 19.64 -34.80
N THR A 113 -42.01 20.76 -35.04
CA THR A 113 -41.42 21.09 -36.34
C THR A 113 -40.27 20.15 -36.68
N ILE A 114 -39.30 20.00 -35.77
CA ILE A 114 -38.13 19.14 -35.96
C ILE A 114 -38.51 17.66 -36.12
N LEU A 115 -39.49 17.19 -35.35
CA LEU A 115 -39.95 15.80 -35.45
C LEU A 115 -40.64 15.50 -36.78
N LYS A 116 -41.30 16.49 -37.40
CA LYS A 116 -41.85 16.37 -38.75
C LYS A 116 -40.74 16.39 -39.80
N ASP A 117 -39.70 17.21 -39.62
CA ASP A 117 -38.56 17.26 -40.52
C ASP A 117 -37.76 15.94 -40.53
N LEU A 118 -37.65 15.28 -39.37
CA LEU A 118 -37.06 13.94 -39.27
C LEU A 118 -37.77 12.89 -40.14
N ALA A 119 -39.09 13.01 -40.34
CA ALA A 119 -39.86 12.11 -41.20
C ALA A 119 -39.54 12.29 -42.69
N SER A 120 -38.92 13.42 -43.07
CA SER A 120 -38.54 13.72 -44.46
C SER A 120 -37.19 13.13 -44.85
N ILE A 121 -36.45 12.56 -43.89
CA ILE A 121 -35.12 12.00 -44.15
C ILE A 121 -35.27 10.58 -44.73
N PRO A 122 -34.59 10.27 -45.85
CA PRO A 122 -34.64 8.93 -46.45
C PRO A 122 -34.22 7.85 -45.45
N GLY A 123 -35.03 6.81 -45.34
CA GLY A 123 -34.74 5.64 -44.51
C GLY A 123 -35.19 5.73 -43.05
N LEU A 124 -35.81 6.84 -42.61
CA LEU A 124 -36.43 6.96 -41.29
C LEU A 124 -37.95 6.89 -41.41
N GLN A 125 -38.58 6.03 -40.62
CA GLN A 125 -40.04 5.95 -40.52
C GLN A 125 -40.49 6.44 -39.14
N VAL A 126 -41.17 7.58 -39.13
CA VAL A 126 -41.70 8.19 -37.91
C VAL A 126 -43.08 7.63 -37.61
N SER A 127 -43.28 7.12 -36.39
CA SER A 127 -44.55 6.58 -35.90
C SER A 127 -44.85 7.07 -34.49
N ASN A 128 -46.13 7.29 -34.19
CA ASN A 128 -46.58 7.54 -32.83
C ASN A 128 -46.88 6.18 -32.18
N GLY A 129 -45.84 5.45 -31.82
CA GLY A 129 -45.94 4.05 -31.40
C GLY A 129 -46.28 3.82 -29.92
N GLU A 130 -46.51 2.55 -29.62
CA GLU A 130 -46.90 1.97 -28.32
C GLU A 130 -45.78 2.05 -27.26
N LYS A 131 -44.51 2.21 -27.68
CA LYS A 131 -43.35 2.29 -26.79
C LYS A 131 -43.22 3.66 -26.14
N VAL A 132 -43.78 4.72 -26.73
CA VAL A 132 -43.91 6.05 -26.11
C VAL A 132 -44.74 5.96 -24.82
N GLN A 133 -45.86 5.22 -24.83
CA GLN A 133 -46.72 5.02 -23.66
C GLN A 133 -46.08 4.08 -22.61
N THR A 134 -45.22 3.16 -23.05
CA THR A 134 -44.48 2.25 -22.16
C THR A 134 -43.30 2.94 -21.46
N TYR A 135 -42.82 4.06 -22.01
CA TYR A 135 -41.75 4.84 -21.41
C TYR A 135 -42.33 5.67 -20.25
N ARG A 136 -42.29 5.12 -19.03
CA ARG A 136 -42.62 5.83 -17.78
C ARG A 136 -41.68 7.02 -17.54
N LEU A 137 -41.85 8.10 -18.31
CA LEU A 137 -41.04 9.32 -18.24
C LEU A 137 -41.07 9.95 -16.85
N GLU A 138 -42.18 9.75 -16.14
CA GLU A 138 -42.47 10.26 -14.80
C GLU A 138 -41.50 9.73 -13.73
N GLU A 139 -40.90 8.56 -13.93
CA GLU A 139 -40.01 7.93 -12.93
C GLU A 139 -38.54 8.39 -13.02
N ARG A 140 -38.13 9.24 -13.99
CA ARG A 140 -36.70 9.60 -14.21
C ARG A 140 -36.42 11.05 -14.62
N LEU A 141 -37.42 11.91 -14.55
CA LEU A 141 -37.29 13.34 -14.77
C LEU A 141 -37.30 14.04 -13.42
N THR A 142 -36.32 14.90 -13.17
CA THR A 142 -36.27 15.68 -11.93
C THR A 142 -35.86 17.10 -12.26
N ILE A 143 -36.39 18.04 -11.48
CA ILE A 143 -35.98 19.42 -11.54
C ILE A 143 -34.89 19.64 -10.50
N VAL A 144 -33.79 20.21 -10.95
CA VAL A 144 -32.62 20.48 -10.12
C VAL A 144 -32.25 21.95 -10.28
N ARG A 145 -32.11 22.65 -9.16
CA ARG A 145 -31.78 24.06 -9.11
C ARG A 145 -30.27 24.26 -9.04
N VAL A 146 -29.77 25.27 -9.75
CA VAL A 146 -28.40 25.77 -9.60
C VAL A 146 -28.38 26.78 -8.46
N PRO A 147 -27.83 26.44 -7.27
CA PRO A 147 -27.79 27.38 -6.16
C PRO A 147 -26.81 28.54 -6.43
N PRO A 148 -26.95 29.69 -5.74
CA PRO A 148 -26.07 30.84 -5.92
C PRO A 148 -24.59 30.57 -5.65
N THR A 149 -24.27 29.50 -4.93
CA THR A 149 -22.90 29.06 -4.60
C THR A 149 -22.33 28.03 -5.59
N SER A 150 -23.02 27.72 -6.68
CA SER A 150 -22.62 26.64 -7.59
C SER A 150 -21.43 27.02 -8.49
N ASN A 151 -20.42 26.15 -8.57
CA ASN A 151 -19.31 26.24 -9.53
C ASN A 151 -19.73 26.04 -11.00
N LEU A 152 -21.00 25.72 -11.26
CA LEU A 152 -21.55 25.69 -12.61
C LEU A 152 -21.81 27.10 -13.15
N ILE A 153 -21.97 28.10 -12.28
CA ILE A 153 -22.28 29.47 -12.68
C ILE A 153 -21.18 30.01 -13.61
N GLY A 154 -21.59 30.46 -14.79
CA GLY A 154 -20.69 30.99 -15.83
C GLY A 154 -20.03 29.94 -16.73
N LYS A 155 -20.03 28.66 -16.36
CA LYS A 155 -19.61 27.55 -17.23
C LYS A 155 -20.70 27.26 -18.27
N THR A 156 -20.29 26.82 -19.45
CA THR A 156 -21.22 26.34 -20.49
C THR A 156 -21.70 24.92 -20.21
N LEU A 157 -22.82 24.52 -20.81
CA LEU A 157 -23.35 23.16 -20.72
C LEU A 157 -22.32 22.10 -21.16
N GLY A 158 -21.55 22.36 -22.21
CA GLY A 158 -20.47 21.48 -22.67
C GLY A 158 -19.30 21.40 -21.69
N GLU A 159 -18.88 22.53 -21.11
CA GLU A 159 -17.80 22.57 -20.11
C GLU A 159 -18.19 21.92 -18.78
N SER A 160 -19.49 21.89 -18.45
CA SER A 160 -19.97 21.32 -17.20
C SER A 160 -19.80 19.82 -17.07
N ARG A 161 -19.68 19.10 -18.21
CA ARG A 161 -19.55 17.64 -18.29
C ARG A 161 -20.56 16.85 -17.44
N LEU A 162 -21.74 17.43 -17.15
CA LEU A 162 -22.76 16.80 -16.30
C LEU A 162 -23.22 15.42 -16.83
N SER A 163 -23.23 15.26 -18.16
CA SER A 163 -23.54 13.99 -18.81
C SER A 163 -22.44 12.94 -18.57
N GLU A 164 -21.16 13.30 -18.74
CA GLU A 164 -20.03 12.37 -18.58
C GLU A 164 -19.76 12.02 -17.12
N ALA A 165 -19.83 13.01 -16.22
CA ALA A 165 -19.44 12.87 -14.83
C ALA A 165 -20.52 12.18 -13.97
N VAL A 166 -21.80 12.42 -14.29
CA VAL A 166 -22.92 12.04 -13.41
C VAL A 166 -24.02 11.27 -14.16
N GLY A 167 -23.92 11.13 -15.48
CA GLY A 167 -24.97 10.51 -16.29
C GLY A 167 -26.27 11.31 -16.31
N LEU A 168 -26.21 12.62 -16.06
CA LEU A 168 -27.37 13.51 -16.08
C LEU A 168 -27.45 14.25 -17.41
N THR A 169 -28.56 14.08 -18.13
CA THR A 169 -28.82 14.82 -19.37
C THR A 169 -29.72 16.00 -19.06
N VAL A 170 -29.26 17.22 -19.33
CA VAL A 170 -30.07 18.44 -19.21
C VAL A 170 -31.00 18.55 -20.42
N LEU A 171 -32.30 18.48 -20.19
CA LEU A 171 -33.34 18.58 -21.20
C LEU A 171 -33.84 20.02 -21.40
N GLY A 172 -33.79 20.84 -20.35
CA GLY A 172 -34.24 22.24 -20.40
C GLY A 172 -33.73 23.05 -19.22
N ILE A 173 -33.68 24.38 -19.40
CA ILE A 173 -33.30 25.36 -18.39
C ILE A 173 -34.44 26.37 -18.27
N ARG A 174 -34.99 26.55 -17.07
CA ARG A 174 -35.95 27.62 -16.77
C ARG A 174 -35.24 28.75 -16.03
N ARG A 175 -35.31 29.95 -16.60
CA ARG A 175 -34.69 31.18 -16.10
C ARG A 175 -35.72 32.31 -16.09
N GLU A 176 -35.95 32.94 -14.94
CA GLU A 176 -36.83 34.11 -14.80
C GLU A 176 -38.23 33.94 -15.44
N GLY A 177 -38.77 32.71 -15.41
CA GLY A 177 -40.09 32.38 -16.00
C GLY A 177 -40.07 32.01 -17.48
N GLN A 178 -38.94 32.13 -18.18
CA GLN A 178 -38.76 31.65 -19.55
C GLN A 178 -38.10 30.27 -19.56
N ALA A 179 -38.66 29.34 -20.33
CA ALA A 179 -38.11 28.00 -20.52
C ALA A 179 -37.28 27.93 -21.80
N MET A 180 -35.98 27.68 -21.66
CA MET A 180 -35.10 27.32 -22.74
C MET A 180 -35.08 25.80 -22.88
N LEU A 181 -35.70 25.32 -23.94
CA LEU A 181 -35.80 23.91 -24.25
C LEU A 181 -34.60 23.47 -25.12
N MET A 182 -34.01 22.32 -24.80
CA MET A 182 -32.80 21.81 -25.47
C MET A 182 -31.65 22.85 -25.54
N PRO A 183 -31.14 23.36 -24.41
CA PRO A 183 -30.06 24.35 -24.38
C PRO A 183 -28.84 23.92 -25.20
N ALA A 184 -28.32 24.81 -26.05
CA ALA A 184 -27.13 24.54 -26.86
C ALA A 184 -25.89 24.29 -25.96
N PRO A 185 -24.85 23.56 -26.42
CA PRO A 185 -23.67 23.25 -25.62
C PRO A 185 -22.92 24.48 -25.05
N ASP A 186 -23.04 25.62 -25.71
CA ASP A 186 -22.46 26.92 -25.31
C ASP A 186 -23.35 27.72 -24.33
N SER A 187 -24.53 27.20 -23.98
CA SER A 187 -25.44 27.84 -23.02
C SER A 187 -24.83 27.87 -21.62
N LYS A 188 -24.73 29.05 -21.03
CA LYS A 188 -24.13 29.26 -19.70
C LYS A 188 -25.15 29.10 -18.58
N PHE A 189 -24.75 28.48 -17.48
CA PHE A 189 -25.55 28.40 -16.25
C PHE A 189 -25.50 29.70 -15.46
N HIS A 190 -26.65 30.13 -14.94
CA HIS A 190 -26.81 31.27 -14.05
C HIS A 190 -27.31 30.81 -12.67
N ALA A 191 -27.05 31.62 -11.65
CA ALA A 191 -27.58 31.38 -10.31
C ALA A 191 -29.12 31.40 -10.33
N GLY A 192 -29.74 30.37 -9.74
CA GLY A 192 -31.20 30.23 -9.69
C GLY A 192 -31.82 29.54 -10.91
N ASP A 193 -31.03 29.13 -11.90
CA ASP A 193 -31.52 28.32 -13.02
C ASP A 193 -32.15 27.01 -12.51
N ARG A 194 -33.33 26.66 -13.01
CA ARG A 194 -33.97 25.36 -12.75
C ARG A 194 -33.77 24.46 -13.97
N LEU A 195 -33.01 23.39 -13.79
CA LEU A 195 -32.65 22.43 -14.82
C LEU A 195 -33.62 21.26 -14.78
N LEU A 196 -34.28 20.99 -15.90
CA LEU A 196 -34.98 19.72 -16.10
C LEU A 196 -33.94 18.70 -16.54
N VAL A 197 -33.66 17.70 -15.70
CA VAL A 197 -32.66 16.67 -15.99
C VAL A 197 -33.29 15.29 -16.07
N LYS A 198 -32.73 14.46 -16.95
CA LYS A 198 -33.03 13.04 -17.08
C LYS A 198 -31.87 12.22 -16.54
N GLY A 199 -32.16 11.31 -15.62
CA GLY A 199 -31.16 10.39 -15.05
C GLY A 199 -31.63 9.76 -13.74
N ARG A 200 -30.80 8.88 -13.15
CA ARG A 200 -31.05 8.36 -11.80
C ARG A 200 -30.55 9.38 -10.79
N VAL A 201 -31.35 10.42 -10.60
CA VAL A 201 -31.00 11.59 -9.78
C VAL A 201 -30.76 11.18 -8.32
N GLU A 202 -31.59 10.29 -7.76
CA GLU A 202 -31.46 9.85 -6.37
C GLU A 202 -30.19 9.03 -6.09
N GLU A 203 -29.81 8.11 -6.99
CA GLU A 203 -28.61 7.26 -6.81
C GLU A 203 -27.31 8.04 -7.06
N ASN A 204 -27.27 8.91 -8.08
CA ASN A 204 -26.03 9.58 -8.51
C ASN A 204 -25.78 10.93 -7.81
N LEU A 205 -26.82 11.69 -7.43
CA LEU A 205 -26.62 12.90 -6.64
C LEU A 205 -26.37 12.59 -5.16
N ALA A 206 -26.89 11.50 -4.60
CA ALA A 206 -26.53 11.06 -3.24
C ALA A 206 -25.02 10.75 -3.15
N ALA A 207 -24.45 10.10 -4.17
CA ALA A 207 -23.01 9.87 -4.26
C ALA A 207 -22.22 11.19 -4.33
N ILE A 208 -22.71 12.19 -5.06
CA ILE A 208 -22.07 13.52 -5.14
C ILE A 208 -22.22 14.30 -3.84
N GLN A 209 -23.39 14.25 -3.19
CA GLN A 209 -23.61 14.87 -1.88
C GLN A 209 -22.72 14.21 -0.81
N GLY A 210 -22.51 12.90 -0.86
CA GLY A 210 -21.57 12.18 0.02
C GLY A 210 -20.10 12.56 -0.23
N LEU A 211 -19.71 12.80 -1.49
CA LEU A 211 -18.38 13.32 -1.82
C LEU A 211 -18.19 14.77 -1.36
N GLN A 212 -19.25 15.57 -1.34
CA GLN A 212 -19.24 16.97 -0.86
C GLN A 212 -19.05 17.11 0.65
N THR A 213 -19.36 16.06 1.43
CA THR A 213 -19.18 16.04 2.90
C THR A 213 -17.80 15.59 3.36
N LEU A 214 -16.93 15.10 2.45
CA LEU A 214 -15.60 14.64 2.83
C LEU A 214 -14.70 15.82 3.20
N GLU A 215 -13.96 15.74 4.30
CA GLU A 215 -12.90 16.70 4.67
C GLU A 215 -11.54 16.25 4.11
N ILE A 216 -11.04 16.91 3.06
CA ILE A 216 -9.68 16.70 2.56
C ILE A 216 -8.69 17.37 3.52
N LYS A 217 -7.72 16.60 4.04
CA LYS A 217 -6.53 17.12 4.74
C LYS A 217 -5.36 17.21 3.75
N PRO A 218 -5.13 18.34 3.07
CA PRO A 218 -4.14 18.45 1.98
C PRO A 218 -2.67 18.47 2.44
N ASN A 219 -2.42 18.75 3.72
CA ASN A 219 -1.07 18.96 4.28
C ASN A 219 -0.65 17.89 5.31
N GLY A 220 -1.39 16.79 5.44
CA GLY A 220 -0.82 15.63 6.11
C GLY A 220 0.16 14.99 5.15
N GLU A 221 1.46 14.94 5.47
CA GLU A 221 2.29 13.86 4.92
C GLU A 221 1.59 12.57 5.34
N PRO A 222 0.90 11.84 4.45
CA PRO A 222 0.26 10.60 4.85
C PRO A 222 1.44 9.65 5.07
N SER A 223 1.85 9.48 6.32
CA SER A 223 2.86 8.49 6.63
C SER A 223 2.26 7.15 6.22
N LEU A 224 2.95 6.42 5.33
CA LEU A 224 2.51 5.08 4.91
C LEU A 224 2.33 4.16 6.14
N GLN A 225 3.01 4.47 7.25
CA GLN A 225 2.83 3.87 8.58
C GLN A 225 1.40 3.96 9.12
N PHE A 226 0.59 4.97 8.76
CA PHE A 226 -0.81 5.07 9.17
C PHE A 226 -1.69 3.96 8.54
N LEU A 227 -1.23 3.37 7.42
CA LEU A 227 -1.92 2.30 6.70
C LEU A 227 -1.39 0.90 7.05
N GLU A 228 -0.24 0.82 7.74
CA GLU A 228 0.31 -0.42 8.27
C GLU A 228 -0.48 -0.85 9.50
N THR A 229 -1.54 -1.63 9.26
CA THR A 229 -2.31 -2.31 10.30
C THR A 229 -1.90 -3.78 10.32
N GLU A 230 -2.27 -4.54 11.37
CA GLU A 230 -2.02 -5.98 11.46
C GLU A 230 -2.42 -6.79 10.20
N SER A 231 -3.36 -6.28 9.39
CA SER A 231 -3.89 -6.93 8.19
C SER A 231 -3.43 -6.36 6.83
N ILE A 232 -2.81 -5.18 6.77
CA ILE A 232 -2.52 -4.45 5.51
C ILE A 232 -1.07 -3.96 5.53
N GLY A 233 -0.35 -4.11 4.42
CA GLY A 233 1.05 -3.70 4.34
C GLY A 233 1.49 -3.25 2.95
N PHE A 234 2.80 -3.08 2.80
CA PHE A 234 3.47 -2.69 1.57
C PHE A 234 4.43 -3.78 1.10
N LEU A 235 4.70 -3.80 -0.20
CA LEU A 235 5.67 -4.70 -0.81
C LEU A 235 6.33 -4.03 -2.01
N GLU A 236 7.66 -4.04 -2.05
CA GLU A 236 8.42 -3.66 -3.23
C GLU A 236 8.75 -4.88 -4.08
N ALA A 237 8.37 -4.82 -5.35
CA ALA A 237 8.59 -5.91 -6.30
C ALA A 237 9.10 -5.38 -7.63
N VAL A 238 10.13 -6.02 -8.19
CA VAL A 238 10.72 -5.67 -9.49
C VAL A 238 10.19 -6.61 -10.56
N VAL A 239 9.86 -6.08 -11.73
CA VAL A 239 9.46 -6.92 -12.87
C VAL A 239 10.64 -7.80 -13.31
N SER A 240 10.45 -9.12 -13.25
CA SER A 240 11.45 -10.14 -13.59
C SER A 240 11.85 -10.06 -15.08
N PRO A 241 13.10 -10.42 -15.48
CA PRO A 241 13.49 -10.47 -16.89
C PRO A 241 12.70 -11.51 -17.69
N ARG A 242 12.09 -12.48 -17.01
CA ARG A 242 11.25 -13.53 -17.61
C ARG A 242 9.76 -13.20 -17.56
N ALA A 243 9.41 -11.99 -17.11
CA ALA A 243 8.02 -11.61 -16.88
C ALA A 243 7.22 -11.63 -18.18
N GLN A 244 6.18 -12.47 -18.23
CA GLN A 244 5.28 -12.55 -19.38
C GLN A 244 4.40 -11.29 -19.57
N TYR A 245 4.39 -10.41 -18.57
CA TYR A 245 3.59 -9.18 -18.55
C TYR A 245 4.34 -7.94 -19.06
N THR A 246 5.57 -8.10 -19.54
CA THR A 246 6.35 -7.01 -20.13
C THR A 246 5.61 -6.42 -21.33
N GLY A 247 5.44 -5.09 -21.34
CA GLY A 247 4.72 -4.34 -22.36
C GLY A 247 3.22 -4.18 -22.13
N ARG A 248 2.64 -4.87 -21.13
CA ARG A 248 1.22 -4.68 -20.77
C ARG A 248 1.06 -3.64 -19.68
N SER A 249 -0.03 -2.89 -19.72
CA SER A 249 -0.39 -1.95 -18.63
C SER A 249 -1.10 -2.65 -17.49
N LEU A 250 -1.10 -2.05 -16.29
CA LEU A 250 -1.81 -2.60 -15.13
C LEU A 250 -3.31 -2.83 -15.41
N ARG A 251 -3.91 -1.95 -16.23
CA ARG A 251 -5.29 -2.10 -16.71
C ARG A 251 -5.48 -3.32 -17.59
N GLN A 252 -4.58 -3.56 -18.55
CA GLN A 252 -4.66 -4.74 -19.43
C GLN A 252 -4.46 -6.05 -18.67
N LEU A 253 -3.78 -6.00 -17.53
CA LEU A 253 -3.54 -7.14 -16.65
C LEU A 253 -4.67 -7.39 -15.66
N ASN A 254 -5.66 -6.48 -15.58
CA ASN A 254 -6.63 -6.41 -14.48
C ASN A 254 -5.94 -6.60 -13.13
N PHE A 255 -4.80 -5.91 -12.92
CA PHE A 255 -3.83 -6.21 -11.87
C PHE A 255 -4.49 -6.31 -10.48
N ARG A 256 -5.40 -5.40 -10.16
CA ARG A 256 -6.12 -5.37 -8.89
C ARG A 256 -7.05 -6.56 -8.69
N GLU A 257 -7.75 -7.01 -9.72
CA GLU A 257 -8.65 -8.17 -9.64
C GLU A 257 -7.85 -9.46 -9.55
N LYS A 258 -6.78 -9.56 -10.35
CA LYS A 258 -5.93 -10.75 -10.41
C LYS A 258 -5.18 -10.98 -9.10
N PHE A 259 -4.52 -9.95 -8.58
CA PHE A 259 -3.63 -10.08 -7.42
C PHE A 259 -4.26 -9.61 -6.11
N GLY A 260 -5.36 -8.84 -6.16
CA GLY A 260 -5.95 -8.25 -4.96
C GLY A 260 -5.12 -7.11 -4.36
N LEU A 261 -4.19 -6.56 -5.14
CA LEU A 261 -3.21 -5.55 -4.73
C LEU A 261 -3.36 -4.27 -5.55
N THR A 262 -3.02 -3.14 -4.94
CA THR A 262 -3.01 -1.83 -5.59
C THR A 262 -1.58 -1.37 -5.80
N VAL A 263 -1.25 -0.90 -7.01
CA VAL A 263 0.05 -0.29 -7.30
C VAL A 263 0.00 1.19 -6.95
N LEU A 264 0.85 1.64 -6.04
CA LEU A 264 0.92 3.04 -5.60
C LEU A 264 1.94 3.85 -6.40
N ALA A 265 3.03 3.22 -6.81
CA ALA A 265 4.06 3.85 -7.60
C ALA A 265 4.79 2.84 -8.49
N ILE A 266 5.30 3.34 -9.62
CA ILE A 266 6.23 2.62 -10.48
C ILE A 266 7.52 3.44 -10.52
N MET A 267 8.65 2.84 -10.15
CA MET A 267 9.96 3.44 -10.28
C MET A 267 10.67 2.87 -11.51
N ARG A 268 11.09 3.76 -12.41
CA ARG A 268 11.82 3.43 -13.63
C ARG A 268 12.99 4.37 -13.81
N GLU A 269 14.18 3.84 -13.98
CA GLU A 269 15.41 4.62 -14.23
C GLU A 269 15.63 5.73 -13.17
N GLY A 270 15.31 5.44 -11.90
CA GLY A 270 15.45 6.38 -10.79
C GLY A 270 14.37 7.46 -10.69
N ARG A 271 13.33 7.41 -11.54
CA ARG A 271 12.15 8.29 -11.45
C ARG A 271 10.94 7.55 -10.90
N SER A 272 10.27 8.14 -9.92
CA SER A 272 9.02 7.63 -9.34
C SER A 272 7.82 8.22 -10.08
N TYR A 273 7.02 7.35 -10.69
CA TYR A 273 5.74 7.67 -11.32
C TYR A 273 4.63 7.33 -10.34
N ARG A 274 3.69 8.28 -10.12
CA ARG A 274 2.57 8.15 -9.16
C ARG A 274 1.19 8.41 -9.80
N THR A 275 1.17 8.88 -11.04
CA THR A 275 -0.05 9.27 -11.79
C THR A 275 -0.19 8.42 -13.04
N ASP A 276 -1.43 8.14 -13.44
CA ASP A 276 -1.78 7.38 -14.66
C ASP A 276 -1.09 6.00 -14.78
N LEU A 277 -0.83 5.36 -13.63
CA LEU A 277 -0.15 4.06 -13.56
C LEU A 277 -0.92 2.95 -14.29
N ASN A 278 -2.24 3.07 -14.35
CA ASN A 278 -3.12 2.07 -14.98
C ASN A 278 -2.87 1.91 -16.50
N ASN A 279 -2.48 2.99 -17.18
CA ASN A 279 -2.24 2.97 -18.63
C ASN A 279 -0.75 2.80 -18.98
N MET A 280 0.14 2.91 -18.00
CA MET A 280 1.58 2.79 -18.20
C MET A 280 1.98 1.32 -18.46
N PRO A 281 2.64 1.00 -19.59
CA PRO A 281 3.11 -0.36 -19.85
C PRO A 281 4.32 -0.69 -18.97
N LEU A 282 4.28 -1.86 -18.34
CA LEU A 282 5.36 -2.38 -17.49
C LEU A 282 6.58 -2.75 -18.34
N ARG A 283 7.77 -2.45 -17.84
CA ARG A 283 9.06 -2.81 -18.43
C ARG A 283 9.88 -3.65 -17.46
N PHE A 284 10.77 -4.45 -18.02
CA PHE A 284 11.79 -5.12 -17.23
C PHE A 284 12.58 -4.10 -16.40
N GLY A 285 12.79 -4.40 -15.11
CA GLY A 285 13.50 -3.52 -14.18
C GLY A 285 12.64 -2.41 -13.57
N ASP A 286 11.36 -2.29 -13.94
CA ASP A 286 10.42 -1.45 -13.19
C ASP A 286 10.27 -2.00 -11.76
N ALA A 287 10.43 -1.13 -10.77
CA ALA A 287 10.12 -1.44 -9.38
C ALA A 287 8.71 -0.92 -9.05
N LEU A 288 7.87 -1.79 -8.52
CA LEU A 288 6.48 -1.55 -8.18
C LEU A 288 6.36 -1.45 -6.66
N LEU A 289 5.74 -0.38 -6.17
CA LEU A 289 5.32 -0.29 -4.78
C LEU A 289 3.86 -0.75 -4.70
N LEU A 290 3.64 -1.87 -4.02
CA LEU A 290 2.35 -2.53 -3.89
C LEU A 290 1.77 -2.29 -2.51
N PHE A 291 0.44 -2.17 -2.45
CA PHE A 291 -0.34 -1.99 -1.23
C PHE A 291 -1.52 -2.95 -1.21
N GLY A 292 -1.72 -3.64 -0.08
CA GLY A 292 -2.86 -4.53 0.08
C GLY A 292 -2.78 -5.45 1.30
N PRO A 293 -3.70 -6.43 1.38
CA PRO A 293 -3.73 -7.37 2.49
C PRO A 293 -2.46 -8.23 2.56
N HIS A 294 -1.98 -8.48 3.77
CA HIS A 294 -0.73 -9.19 4.01
C HIS A 294 -0.72 -10.61 3.38
N GLU A 295 -1.85 -11.31 3.41
CA GLU A 295 -2.03 -12.61 2.75
C GLU A 295 -1.82 -12.54 1.24
N LYS A 296 -2.34 -11.50 0.59
CA LYS A 296 -2.22 -11.28 -0.86
C LYS A 296 -0.80 -10.87 -1.23
N LEU A 297 -0.13 -10.07 -0.40
CA LEU A 297 1.27 -9.71 -0.59
C LEU A 297 2.18 -10.95 -0.47
N LYS A 298 1.95 -11.82 0.52
CA LYS A 298 2.68 -13.10 0.68
C LYS A 298 2.45 -14.05 -0.51
N LEU A 299 1.25 -14.10 -1.07
CA LEU A 299 0.96 -14.86 -2.29
C LEU A 299 1.65 -14.26 -3.52
N PHE A 300 1.58 -12.94 -3.67
CA PHE A 300 2.24 -12.21 -4.76
C PHE A 300 3.77 -12.38 -4.72
N ALA A 301 4.37 -12.46 -3.53
CA ALA A 301 5.81 -12.68 -3.39
C ALA A 301 6.31 -14.01 -3.97
N ARG A 302 5.40 -14.94 -4.27
CA ARG A 302 5.72 -16.23 -4.90
C ARG A 302 5.51 -16.21 -6.42
N GLU A 303 5.05 -15.10 -7.00
CA GLU A 303 4.82 -14.97 -8.43
C GLU A 303 6.13 -14.91 -9.22
N PRO A 304 6.36 -15.78 -10.21
CA PRO A 304 7.64 -15.87 -10.91
C PRO A 304 7.95 -14.67 -11.81
N ASP A 305 6.91 -13.92 -12.20
CA ASP A 305 7.01 -12.73 -13.04
C ASP A 305 7.50 -11.49 -12.25
N PHE A 306 7.57 -11.57 -10.92
CA PHE A 306 8.01 -10.47 -10.06
C PHE A 306 9.07 -10.95 -9.06
N LEU A 307 10.13 -10.16 -8.90
CA LEU A 307 11.19 -10.39 -7.93
C LEU A 307 10.96 -9.46 -6.75
N VAL A 308 10.56 -10.01 -5.62
CA VAL A 308 10.41 -9.24 -4.39
C VAL A 308 11.78 -8.94 -3.79
N LEU A 309 12.03 -7.67 -3.48
CA LEU A 309 13.32 -7.22 -2.94
C LEU A 309 13.46 -7.50 -1.44
N GLU A 310 12.35 -7.65 -0.72
CA GLU A 310 12.29 -7.95 0.71
C GLU A 310 11.60 -9.30 0.98
N GLU A 311 12.40 -10.33 1.24
CA GLU A 311 11.97 -11.72 1.40
C GLU A 311 11.16 -11.98 2.69
N GLU A 312 11.13 -11.03 3.62
CA GLU A 312 10.34 -11.12 4.85
C GLU A 312 9.42 -9.91 4.96
N ILE A 313 8.19 -10.07 4.49
CA ILE A 313 7.09 -9.27 5.01
C ILE A 313 6.97 -9.66 6.49
N LYS A 314 7.66 -8.92 7.36
CA LYS A 314 7.61 -9.14 8.80
C LYS A 314 6.18 -8.84 9.23
N ASP A 315 5.51 -9.84 9.78
CA ASP A 315 4.20 -9.62 10.38
C ASP A 315 4.34 -8.46 11.37
N PRO A 316 3.50 -7.41 11.26
CA PRO A 316 3.64 -6.23 12.10
C PRO A 316 3.60 -6.65 13.58
N PRO A 317 4.51 -6.12 14.42
CA PRO A 317 4.59 -6.52 15.81
C PRO A 317 3.28 -6.23 16.53
N ARG A 318 2.78 -7.18 17.33
CA ARG A 318 1.54 -7.04 18.11
C ARG A 318 1.71 -6.03 19.24
N ILE A 319 1.64 -4.72 18.93
CA ILE A 319 1.92 -3.62 19.86
C ILE A 319 1.06 -3.70 21.13
N LYS A 320 -0.20 -4.14 21.02
CA LYS A 320 -1.10 -4.30 22.17
C LYS A 320 -0.59 -5.31 23.21
N LYS A 321 0.24 -6.28 22.81
CA LYS A 321 0.83 -7.30 23.69
C LYS A 321 2.25 -6.96 24.13
N ALA A 322 2.83 -5.86 23.64
CA ALA A 322 4.14 -5.38 24.05
C ALA A 322 4.29 -5.16 25.57
N PRO A 323 3.35 -4.51 26.30
CA PRO A 323 3.53 -4.31 27.75
C PRO A 323 3.57 -5.63 28.52
N LEU A 324 2.76 -6.62 28.10
CA LEU A 324 2.77 -7.94 28.71
C LEU A 324 4.07 -8.70 28.42
N ALA A 325 4.58 -8.62 27.18
CA ALA A 325 5.87 -9.22 26.82
C ALA A 325 7.03 -8.61 27.61
N VAL A 326 7.04 -7.28 27.77
CA VAL A 326 8.02 -6.56 28.59
C VAL A 326 7.93 -6.99 30.05
N LEU A 327 6.73 -7.14 30.60
CA LEU A 327 6.53 -7.58 31.97
C LEU A 327 7.05 -9.01 32.19
N ILE A 328 6.77 -9.93 31.27
CA ILE A 328 7.30 -11.30 31.33
C ILE A 328 8.83 -11.29 31.25
N MET A 329 9.41 -10.53 30.33
CA MET A 329 10.86 -10.40 30.19
C MET A 329 11.50 -9.83 31.46
N ALA A 330 10.91 -8.77 32.03
CA ALA A 330 11.38 -8.16 33.28
C ALA A 330 11.31 -9.16 34.44
N ALA A 331 10.23 -9.94 34.55
CA ALA A 331 10.08 -10.97 35.59
C ALA A 331 11.17 -12.05 35.47
N VAL A 332 11.47 -12.52 34.25
CA VAL A 332 12.55 -13.48 33.99
C VAL A 332 13.90 -12.89 34.41
N VAL A 333 14.22 -11.66 33.98
CA VAL A 333 15.49 -11.01 34.29
C VAL A 333 15.66 -10.80 35.80
N VAL A 334 14.64 -10.24 36.48
CA VAL A 334 14.68 -10.01 37.93
C VAL A 334 14.81 -11.32 38.69
N SER A 335 14.07 -12.36 38.29
CA SER A 335 14.16 -13.68 38.94
C SER A 335 15.56 -14.29 38.84
N VAL A 336 16.26 -14.10 37.72
CA VAL A 336 17.63 -14.58 37.52
C VAL A 336 18.63 -13.74 38.30
N LEU A 337 18.49 -12.40 38.29
CA LEU A 337 19.39 -11.48 39.00
C LEU A 337 19.34 -11.65 40.52
N VAL A 338 18.16 -11.89 41.09
CA VAL A 338 17.98 -12.16 42.52
C VAL A 338 18.40 -13.60 42.87
N GLY A 339 18.63 -14.45 41.86
CA GLY A 339 19.06 -15.83 42.05
C GLY A 339 17.95 -16.80 42.47
N TRP A 340 16.68 -16.43 42.29
CA TRP A 340 15.54 -17.29 42.62
C TRP A 340 15.43 -18.51 41.71
N LEU A 341 15.74 -18.33 40.43
CA LEU A 341 15.67 -19.40 39.43
C LEU A 341 16.95 -19.41 38.57
N PRO A 342 17.51 -20.59 38.27
CA PRO A 342 18.52 -20.73 37.22
C PRO A 342 18.01 -20.20 35.89
N ILE A 343 18.90 -19.57 35.11
CA ILE A 343 18.54 -18.95 33.82
C ILE A 343 17.88 -19.91 32.84
N SER A 344 18.28 -21.19 32.86
CA SER A 344 17.69 -22.24 32.02
C SER A 344 16.21 -22.46 32.31
N ILE A 345 15.82 -22.48 33.59
CA ILE A 345 14.43 -22.66 34.01
C ILE A 345 13.65 -21.36 33.74
N ALA A 346 14.21 -20.21 34.14
CA ALA A 346 13.56 -18.93 33.96
C ALA A 346 13.26 -18.61 32.48
N ALA A 347 14.20 -18.90 31.59
CA ALA A 347 14.04 -18.69 30.14
C ALA A 347 12.95 -19.60 29.53
N VAL A 348 12.91 -20.89 29.90
CA VAL A 348 11.89 -21.83 29.40
C VAL A 348 10.50 -21.45 29.89
N VAL A 349 10.37 -21.10 31.17
CA VAL A 349 9.11 -20.64 31.76
C VAL A 349 8.64 -19.34 31.10
N GLY A 350 9.54 -18.35 30.95
CA GLY A 350 9.23 -17.09 30.29
C GLY A 350 8.79 -17.26 28.84
N GLY A 351 9.50 -18.08 28.07
CA GLY A 351 9.12 -18.42 26.69
C GLY A 351 7.77 -19.11 26.62
N THR A 352 7.49 -20.04 27.54
CA THR A 352 6.19 -20.71 27.64
C THR A 352 5.07 -19.72 27.94
N LEU A 353 5.28 -18.81 28.90
CA LEU A 353 4.32 -17.75 29.23
C LEU A 353 4.06 -16.82 28.05
N MET A 354 5.08 -16.48 27.26
CA MET A 354 4.93 -15.67 26.04
C MET A 354 4.03 -16.33 25.00
N VAL A 355 4.12 -17.67 24.86
CA VAL A 355 3.24 -18.43 23.96
C VAL A 355 1.82 -18.56 24.53
N LEU A 356 1.69 -18.87 25.84
CA LEU A 356 0.38 -19.00 26.49
C LEU A 356 -0.40 -17.68 26.54
N ALA A 357 0.28 -16.55 26.74
CA ALA A 357 -0.30 -15.21 26.64
C ALA A 357 -0.61 -14.80 25.18
N GLY A 358 -0.17 -15.60 24.21
CA GLY A 358 -0.28 -15.33 22.79
C GLY A 358 0.50 -14.09 22.33
N CYS A 359 1.54 -13.70 23.08
CA CYS A 359 2.50 -12.69 22.62
C CYS A 359 3.22 -13.19 21.36
N LEU A 360 3.53 -14.49 21.33
CA LEU A 360 4.07 -15.21 20.17
C LEU A 360 3.18 -16.41 19.83
N ASN A 361 3.10 -16.78 18.56
CA ASN A 361 2.56 -18.08 18.15
C ASN A 361 3.66 -19.15 18.14
N MET A 362 3.28 -20.43 18.05
CA MET A 362 4.23 -21.56 18.16
C MET A 362 5.31 -21.52 17.06
N ASN A 363 4.94 -21.12 15.84
CA ASN A 363 5.88 -21.02 14.72
C ASN A 363 6.89 -19.87 14.91
N GLU A 364 6.45 -18.72 15.41
CA GLU A 364 7.32 -17.59 15.79
C GLU A 364 8.28 -18.01 16.92
N ALA A 365 7.78 -18.74 17.93
CA ALA A 365 8.60 -19.23 19.03
C ALA A 365 9.71 -20.17 18.54
N TYR A 366 9.40 -21.13 17.64
CA TYR A 366 10.41 -22.00 17.04
C TYR A 366 11.42 -21.26 16.16
N ARG A 367 10.98 -20.25 15.39
CA ARG A 367 11.87 -19.39 14.58
C ARG A 367 12.77 -18.50 15.45
N SER A 368 12.33 -18.13 16.64
CA SER A 368 13.08 -17.27 17.56
C SER A 368 14.25 -17.99 18.23
N ILE A 369 14.29 -19.33 18.19
CA ILE A 369 15.40 -20.11 18.72
C ILE A 369 16.57 -20.05 17.72
N GLU A 370 17.70 -19.48 18.15
CA GLU A 370 18.95 -19.53 17.38
C GLU A 370 19.57 -20.93 17.44
N TRP A 371 19.01 -21.87 16.68
CA TRP A 371 19.51 -23.25 16.60
C TRP A 371 21.00 -23.34 16.27
N ARG A 372 21.51 -22.41 15.44
CA ARG A 372 22.94 -22.30 15.14
C ARG A 372 23.79 -22.09 16.39
N ALA A 373 23.39 -21.19 17.27
CA ALA A 373 24.11 -20.93 18.53
C ALA A 373 24.04 -22.14 19.47
N VAL A 374 22.87 -22.78 19.59
CA VAL A 374 22.69 -23.98 20.44
C VAL A 374 23.59 -25.13 19.96
N PHE A 375 23.54 -25.47 18.67
CA PHE A 375 24.39 -26.53 18.11
C PHE A 375 25.87 -26.17 18.17
N LEU A 376 26.22 -24.89 18.00
CA LEU A 376 27.59 -24.43 18.16
C LEU A 376 28.08 -24.67 19.59
N ILE A 377 27.36 -24.17 20.63
CA ILE A 377 27.68 -24.38 22.05
C ILE A 377 27.78 -25.87 22.39
N ALA A 378 26.80 -26.66 21.95
CA ALA A 378 26.82 -28.11 22.14
C ALA A 378 28.03 -28.78 21.49
N GLY A 379 28.44 -28.32 20.30
CA GLY A 379 29.64 -28.77 19.59
C GLY A 379 30.96 -28.31 20.22
N MET A 380 30.96 -27.19 20.97
CA MET A 380 32.16 -26.71 21.68
C MET A 380 32.57 -27.66 22.79
N LEU A 381 31.62 -28.30 23.47
CA LEU A 381 31.90 -29.17 24.60
C LEU A 381 32.82 -30.35 24.19
N PRO A 382 32.51 -31.15 23.14
CA PRO A 382 33.42 -32.16 22.62
C PRO A 382 34.76 -31.61 22.11
N LEU A 383 34.75 -30.45 21.41
CA LEU A 383 35.97 -29.84 20.90
C LEU A 383 36.91 -29.40 22.03
N GLY A 384 36.37 -28.77 23.07
CA GLY A 384 37.11 -28.38 24.26
C GLY A 384 37.74 -29.60 24.96
N ILE A 385 36.97 -30.69 25.11
CA ILE A 385 37.46 -31.96 25.65
C ILE A 385 38.57 -32.54 24.76
N ALA A 386 38.42 -32.52 23.44
CA ALA A 386 39.43 -33.01 22.50
C ALA A 386 40.71 -32.15 22.52
N MET A 387 40.59 -30.84 22.64
CA MET A 387 41.72 -29.91 22.78
C MET A 387 42.45 -30.09 24.12
N GLU A 388 41.71 -30.40 25.19
CA GLU A 388 42.30 -30.74 26.48
C GLU A 388 43.04 -32.08 26.41
N ASN A 389 42.39 -33.12 25.89
CA ASN A 389 42.97 -34.47 25.77
C ASN A 389 44.17 -34.52 24.82
N SER A 390 44.18 -33.74 23.74
CA SER A 390 45.31 -33.64 22.81
C SER A 390 46.46 -32.78 23.33
N GLY A 391 46.25 -32.05 24.44
CA GLY A 391 47.22 -31.09 24.97
C GLY A 391 47.33 -29.79 24.18
N ALA A 392 46.54 -29.60 23.13
CA ALA A 392 46.55 -28.36 22.32
C ALA A 392 46.14 -27.13 23.15
N ALA A 393 45.11 -27.26 23.99
CA ALA A 393 44.70 -26.17 24.89
C ALA A 393 45.83 -25.79 25.86
N ARG A 394 46.58 -26.78 26.34
CA ARG A 394 47.74 -26.57 27.23
C ARG A 394 48.89 -25.88 26.50
N PHE A 395 49.22 -26.31 25.30
CA PHE A 395 50.26 -25.68 24.47
C PHE A 395 49.96 -24.19 24.21
N LEU A 396 48.72 -23.87 23.84
CA LEU A 396 48.30 -22.48 23.60
C LEU A 396 48.29 -21.64 24.88
N ALA A 397 47.79 -22.20 25.99
CA ALA A 397 47.78 -21.54 27.29
C ALA A 397 49.21 -21.24 27.78
N GLU A 398 50.12 -22.20 27.66
CA GLU A 398 51.54 -22.04 28.00
C GLU A 398 52.24 -21.02 27.08
N GLY A 399 51.87 -20.94 25.80
CA GLY A 399 52.36 -19.89 24.90
C GLY A 399 51.96 -18.48 25.33
N VAL A 400 50.69 -18.29 25.72
CA VAL A 400 50.19 -16.99 26.21
C VAL A 400 50.85 -16.62 27.55
N VAL A 401 50.92 -17.58 28.49
CA VAL A 401 51.57 -17.38 29.80
C VAL A 401 53.08 -17.16 29.64
N GLY A 402 53.74 -17.84 28.71
CA GLY A 402 55.17 -17.68 28.45
C GLY A 402 55.54 -16.29 27.92
N LEU A 403 54.65 -15.66 27.15
CA LEU A 403 54.88 -14.31 26.61
C LEU A 403 54.56 -13.20 27.62
N VAL A 404 53.50 -13.37 28.41
CA VAL A 404 52.90 -12.25 29.18
C VAL A 404 52.75 -12.55 30.68
N GLY A 405 52.89 -13.81 31.10
CA GLY A 405 52.67 -14.25 32.48
C GLY A 405 53.65 -13.69 33.52
N ALA A 406 54.86 -13.30 33.10
CA ALA A 406 55.83 -12.62 33.97
C ALA A 406 55.31 -11.28 34.54
N TYR A 407 54.31 -10.68 33.88
CA TYR A 407 53.69 -9.41 34.28
C TYR A 407 52.39 -9.60 35.09
N GLY A 408 52.04 -10.84 35.44
CA GLY A 408 50.92 -11.19 36.32
C GLY A 408 49.58 -11.47 35.63
N PRO A 409 48.52 -11.82 36.41
CA PRO A 409 47.20 -12.22 35.88
C PRO A 409 46.52 -11.16 35.02
N MET A 410 46.69 -9.87 35.35
CA MET A 410 46.13 -8.77 34.56
C MET A 410 46.73 -8.68 33.17
N ALA A 411 48.03 -8.93 33.04
CA ALA A 411 48.71 -8.88 31.75
C ALA A 411 48.29 -10.06 30.86
N VAL A 412 48.07 -11.23 31.45
CA VAL A 412 47.51 -12.39 30.75
C VAL A 412 46.06 -12.15 30.31
N ALA A 413 45.23 -11.52 31.15
CA ALA A 413 43.90 -11.08 30.76
C ALA A 413 43.96 -10.07 29.59
N GLY A 414 44.88 -9.10 29.61
CA GLY A 414 45.09 -8.18 28.49
C GLY A 414 45.52 -8.88 27.21
N GLY A 415 46.42 -9.87 27.31
CA GLY A 415 46.87 -10.69 26.19
C GLY A 415 45.73 -11.51 25.57
N LEU A 416 44.92 -12.17 26.40
CA LEU A 416 43.73 -12.90 25.95
C LEU A 416 42.68 -11.96 25.32
N PHE A 417 42.52 -10.75 25.87
CA PHE A 417 41.63 -9.74 25.29
C PHE A 417 42.07 -9.33 23.89
N LEU A 418 43.35 -8.97 23.73
CA LEU A 418 43.90 -8.59 22.43
C LEU A 418 43.79 -9.72 21.41
N LEU A 419 44.08 -10.95 21.82
CA LEU A 419 43.94 -12.12 20.98
C LEU A 419 42.47 -12.30 20.53
N GLY A 420 41.52 -12.19 21.45
CA GLY A 420 40.08 -12.23 21.14
C GLY A 420 39.63 -11.17 20.15
N VAL A 421 40.05 -9.91 20.38
CA VAL A 421 39.75 -8.81 19.46
C VAL A 421 40.33 -9.08 18.07
N LEU A 422 41.58 -9.51 17.96
CA LEU A 422 42.21 -9.76 16.67
C LEU A 422 41.53 -10.91 15.91
N THR A 423 41.20 -12.01 16.60
CA THR A 423 40.50 -13.14 15.98
C THR A 423 39.07 -12.75 15.56
N SER A 424 38.39 -11.89 16.32
CA SER A 424 37.04 -11.41 16.00
C SER A 424 36.93 -10.53 14.76
N GLN A 425 38.06 -10.04 14.22
CA GLN A 425 38.04 -9.27 12.97
C GLN A 425 37.77 -10.13 11.73
N VAL A 426 37.99 -11.44 11.85
CA VAL A 426 37.89 -12.41 10.75
C VAL A 426 36.83 -13.48 11.02
N MET A 427 36.56 -13.76 12.30
CA MET A 427 35.63 -14.81 12.72
C MET A 427 34.42 -14.22 13.46
N PRO A 428 33.21 -14.81 13.31
CA PRO A 428 32.05 -14.41 14.09
C PRO A 428 32.27 -14.56 15.61
N ASN A 429 31.72 -13.64 16.41
CA ASN A 429 31.88 -13.61 17.87
C ASN A 429 31.65 -14.96 18.58
N PRO A 430 30.62 -15.76 18.21
CA PRO A 430 30.44 -17.09 18.79
C PRO A 430 31.62 -18.02 18.50
N VAL A 431 32.17 -17.99 17.28
CA VAL A 431 33.31 -18.83 16.85
C VAL A 431 34.58 -18.48 17.64
N VAL A 432 34.86 -17.19 17.83
CA VAL A 432 36.00 -16.72 18.62
C VAL A 432 35.89 -17.21 20.06
N THR A 433 34.70 -17.08 20.65
CA THR A 433 34.43 -17.52 22.02
C THR A 433 34.66 -19.03 22.18
N VAL A 434 34.23 -19.84 21.19
CA VAL A 434 34.48 -21.30 21.16
C VAL A 434 35.96 -21.61 21.24
N LEU A 435 36.74 -20.90 20.42
CA LEU A 435 38.15 -21.20 20.20
C LEU A 435 38.99 -20.80 21.43
N LEU A 436 38.64 -19.68 22.06
CA LEU A 436 39.43 -19.11 23.15
C LEU A 436 38.98 -19.51 24.54
N ALA A 437 37.72 -19.92 24.74
CA ALA A 437 37.23 -20.31 26.07
C ALA A 437 38.02 -21.50 26.68
N PRO A 438 38.34 -22.59 25.97
CA PRO A 438 39.14 -23.68 26.53
C PRO A 438 40.54 -23.22 26.94
N ILE A 439 41.14 -22.31 26.17
CA ILE A 439 42.46 -21.73 26.46
C ILE A 439 42.36 -20.89 27.74
N ALA A 440 41.37 -20.01 27.85
CA ALA A 440 41.14 -19.17 29.03
C ALA A 440 40.90 -20.00 30.30
N ILE A 441 40.10 -21.07 30.24
CA ILE A 441 39.86 -21.96 31.37
C ILE A 441 41.16 -22.65 31.81
N LYS A 442 41.98 -23.12 30.86
CA LYS A 442 43.24 -23.79 31.19
C LYS A 442 44.27 -22.83 31.77
N THR A 443 44.39 -21.62 31.18
CA THR A 443 45.24 -20.54 31.67
C THR A 443 44.83 -20.09 33.09
N ALA A 444 43.53 -20.05 33.37
CA ALA A 444 43.06 -19.71 34.71
C ALA A 444 43.51 -20.76 35.74
N GLY A 445 43.41 -22.04 35.38
CA GLY A 445 43.89 -23.15 36.21
C GLY A 445 45.40 -23.12 36.46
N THR A 446 46.22 -22.79 35.46
CA THR A 446 47.68 -22.70 35.65
C THR A 446 48.12 -21.50 36.49
N MET A 447 47.36 -20.40 36.45
CA MET A 447 47.64 -19.19 37.24
C MET A 447 46.94 -19.19 38.60
N ASN A 448 46.15 -20.23 38.90
CA ASN A 448 45.33 -20.34 40.11
C ASN A 448 44.35 -19.17 40.31
N VAL A 449 43.80 -18.65 39.20
CA VAL A 449 42.80 -17.57 39.18
C VAL A 449 41.43 -18.12 38.78
N SER A 450 40.38 -17.33 38.99
CA SER A 450 39.01 -17.75 38.64
C SER A 450 38.86 -17.99 37.11
N PRO A 451 38.41 -19.18 36.66
CA PRO A 451 38.11 -19.42 35.25
C PRO A 451 37.03 -18.48 34.70
N PHE A 452 36.06 -18.10 35.52
CA PHE A 452 35.01 -17.15 35.15
C PHE A 452 35.60 -15.79 34.75
N ALA A 453 36.66 -15.34 35.43
CA ALA A 453 37.32 -14.08 35.15
C ALA A 453 37.90 -14.06 33.73
N LEU A 454 38.71 -15.06 33.37
CA LEU A 454 39.34 -15.11 32.04
C LEU A 454 38.36 -15.47 30.91
N VAL A 455 37.33 -16.27 31.18
CA VAL A 455 36.26 -16.51 30.19
C VAL A 455 35.45 -15.24 29.93
N MET A 456 35.22 -14.40 30.95
CA MET A 456 34.55 -13.11 30.78
C MET A 456 35.40 -12.15 29.93
N VAL A 457 36.73 -12.13 30.11
CA VAL A 457 37.65 -11.40 29.22
C VAL A 457 37.42 -11.80 27.76
N VAL A 458 37.41 -13.11 27.49
CA VAL A 458 37.22 -13.64 26.14
C VAL A 458 35.85 -13.24 25.59
N ALA A 459 34.79 -13.33 26.39
CA ALA A 459 33.44 -12.97 25.96
C ALA A 459 33.32 -11.47 25.59
N VAL A 460 33.92 -10.58 26.38
CA VAL A 460 33.93 -9.13 26.10
C VAL A 460 34.81 -8.84 24.88
N ALA A 461 35.99 -9.46 24.79
CA ALA A 461 36.91 -9.31 23.67
C ALA A 461 36.32 -9.76 22.34
N ALA A 462 35.65 -10.93 22.33
CA ALA A 462 34.95 -11.44 21.16
C ALA A 462 33.78 -10.55 20.74
N SER A 463 33.20 -9.79 21.68
CA SER A 463 32.13 -8.82 21.40
C SER A 463 32.65 -7.48 20.90
N ALA A 464 33.93 -7.18 21.11
CA ALA A 464 34.57 -5.92 20.75
C ALA A 464 35.02 -5.84 19.27
N SER A 465 34.14 -6.26 18.35
CA SER A 465 34.38 -6.31 16.90
C SER A 465 34.20 -4.96 16.21
N PHE A 466 34.90 -3.92 16.68
CA PHE A 466 34.75 -2.54 16.19
C PHE A 466 35.75 -2.14 15.10
N LEU A 467 36.85 -2.88 14.95
CA LEU A 467 37.96 -2.49 14.08
C LEU A 467 37.70 -2.79 12.59
N SER A 468 36.78 -3.70 12.28
CA SER A 468 36.47 -4.15 10.93
C SER A 468 34.96 -4.15 10.67
N PRO A 469 34.51 -3.69 9.49
CA PRO A 469 33.13 -3.85 9.08
C PRO A 469 32.74 -5.32 8.91
N VAL A 470 33.70 -6.21 8.60
CA VAL A 470 33.44 -7.64 8.37
C VAL A 470 33.24 -8.42 9.67
N GLY A 471 33.69 -7.88 10.82
CA GLY A 471 33.60 -8.55 12.12
C GLY A 471 32.17 -8.74 12.62
N HIS A 472 31.21 -7.91 12.19
CA HIS A 472 29.81 -8.06 12.55
C HIS A 472 28.88 -7.69 11.38
N PRO A 473 27.85 -8.50 11.04
CA PRO A 473 26.95 -8.24 9.91
C PRO A 473 26.29 -6.86 9.92
N ALA A 474 25.93 -6.36 11.12
CA ALA A 474 25.36 -5.02 11.28
C ALA A 474 26.31 -3.89 10.80
N ASN A 475 27.62 -4.06 10.97
CA ASN A 475 28.61 -3.07 10.54
C ASN A 475 28.71 -3.01 9.01
N VAL A 476 28.58 -4.15 8.33
CA VAL A 476 28.50 -4.20 6.86
C VAL A 476 27.20 -3.54 6.37
N LEU A 477 26.07 -3.85 7.02
CA LEU A 477 24.75 -3.35 6.62
C LEU A 477 24.67 -1.82 6.67
N ILE A 478 25.29 -1.19 7.67
CA ILE A 478 25.28 0.28 7.80
C ILE A 478 26.35 0.98 6.95
N MET A 479 27.35 0.24 6.45
CA MET A 479 28.44 0.81 5.67
C MET A 479 27.95 1.48 4.39
N GLY A 480 26.98 0.89 3.70
CA GLY A 480 26.38 1.43 2.47
C GLY A 480 25.56 2.70 2.72
N PRO A 481 24.45 2.62 3.48
CA PRO A 481 23.58 3.77 3.75
C PRO A 481 24.28 4.90 4.53
N GLY A 482 25.23 4.56 5.41
CA GLY A 482 25.98 5.53 6.20
C GLY A 482 27.18 6.15 5.49
N GLY A 483 27.53 5.68 4.27
CA GLY A 483 28.68 6.18 3.51
C GLY A 483 30.05 5.92 4.16
N TYR A 484 30.13 4.97 5.10
CA TYR A 484 31.34 4.68 5.85
C TYR A 484 32.37 3.92 5.00
N ARG A 485 33.65 4.22 5.21
CA ARG A 485 34.78 3.49 4.61
C ARG A 485 35.44 2.59 5.65
N PHE A 486 36.16 1.57 5.20
CA PHE A 486 36.90 0.66 6.10
C PHE A 486 37.83 1.40 7.09
N ARG A 487 38.44 2.51 6.66
CA ARG A 487 39.29 3.34 7.52
C ARG A 487 38.53 4.01 8.67
N ASP A 488 37.24 4.28 8.50
CA ASP A 488 36.43 4.94 9.53
C ASP A 488 36.18 4.00 10.72
N PHE A 489 35.99 2.70 10.44
CA PHE A 489 35.89 1.66 11.47
C PHE A 489 37.17 1.53 12.29
N ILE A 490 38.35 1.51 11.66
CA ILE A 490 39.61 1.49 12.43
C ILE A 490 39.77 2.78 13.24
N ARG A 491 39.50 3.94 12.64
CA ARG A 491 39.72 5.25 13.27
C ARG A 491 38.90 5.45 14.54
N VAL A 492 37.65 4.98 14.55
CA VAL A 492 36.74 5.10 15.70
C VAL A 492 36.79 3.86 16.59
N GLY A 493 36.85 2.68 15.98
CA GLY A 493 36.84 1.39 16.66
C GLY A 493 38.10 1.12 17.48
N PHE A 494 39.27 1.59 17.05
CA PHE A 494 40.51 1.38 17.81
C PHE A 494 40.51 2.10 19.16
N PRO A 495 40.23 3.42 19.24
CA PRO A 495 40.07 4.09 20.53
C PRO A 495 39.01 3.42 21.43
N LEU A 496 37.87 3.03 20.86
CA LEU A 496 36.79 2.40 21.61
C LEU A 496 37.21 1.03 22.18
N THR A 497 37.91 0.23 21.40
CA THR A 497 38.43 -1.08 21.82
C THR A 497 39.42 -0.92 22.97
N VAL A 498 40.29 0.08 22.91
CA VAL A 498 41.25 0.39 23.99
C VAL A 498 40.51 0.80 25.27
N VAL A 499 39.48 1.64 25.17
CA VAL A 499 38.64 2.02 26.32
C VAL A 499 37.99 0.79 26.93
N ILE A 500 37.40 -0.09 26.12
CA ILE A 500 36.76 -1.32 26.61
C ILE A 500 37.78 -2.24 27.27
N MET A 501 38.97 -2.39 26.68
CA MET A 501 40.05 -3.17 27.28
C MET A 501 40.41 -2.64 28.66
N ILE A 502 40.64 -1.33 28.80
CA ILE A 502 40.98 -0.69 30.08
C ILE A 502 39.87 -0.91 31.10
N VAL A 503 38.62 -0.62 30.73
CA VAL A 503 37.45 -0.80 31.61
C VAL A 503 37.31 -2.25 32.05
N THR A 504 37.48 -3.20 31.12
CA THR A 504 37.39 -4.64 31.42
C THR A 504 38.46 -5.06 32.41
N LEU A 505 39.71 -4.65 32.21
CA LEU A 505 40.83 -4.97 33.10
C LEU A 505 40.70 -4.31 34.47
N LEU A 506 40.08 -3.13 34.57
CA LEU A 506 39.83 -2.44 35.85
C LEU A 506 38.68 -3.07 36.64
N LEU A 507 37.59 -3.47 35.96
CA LEU A 507 36.42 -4.06 36.60
C LEU A 507 36.64 -5.52 37.00
N LEU A 508 37.48 -6.25 36.27
CA LEU A 508 37.81 -7.65 36.54
C LEU A 508 38.15 -7.96 38.00
N PRO A 509 39.15 -7.33 38.62
CA PRO A 509 39.53 -7.61 40.00
C PRO A 509 38.44 -7.24 41.01
N ILE A 510 37.50 -6.34 40.65
CA ILE A 510 36.39 -5.94 41.53
C ILE A 510 35.34 -7.04 41.61
N PHE A 511 35.02 -7.68 40.48
CA PHE A 511 34.02 -8.75 40.41
C PHE A 511 34.60 -10.14 40.69
N TRP A 512 35.83 -10.38 40.24
CA TRP A 512 36.56 -11.63 40.45
C TRP A 512 38.00 -11.31 40.87
N PRO A 513 38.32 -11.36 42.17
CA PRO A 513 39.70 -11.21 42.62
C PRO A 513 40.57 -12.27 41.94
N MET A 514 41.63 -11.81 41.27
CA MET A 514 42.60 -12.61 40.52
C MET A 514 43.94 -12.66 41.21
#